data_AF-A0A534J4H3-F1
#
_entry.id   AF-A0A534J4H3-F1
#
_cell.length_a   1.000
_cell.length_b   1.000
_cell.length_c   1.000
_cell.angle_alpha   90.00
_cell.angle_beta   90.00
_cell.angle_gamma   90.00
#
_symmetry.space_group_name_H-M   'P 1'
#
loop_
_entity.id
_entity.type
_entity.pdbx_description
1 polymer ?
#
loop_
_entity_poly.entity_id
_entity_poly.type
_entity_poly.pdbx_seq_one_letter_code
_entity_poly.pdbx_strand_id
1 'polypeptide(L)' 'MAYPVSSDAIRRYFAALEAGADACYRIASDARRRGFDPSLEVEIPKTQDLASRVEELLRDWDVAGVAR' A
#
# COMPACT_ATOMS: atom_id res chain seq x y z
N MET A 1 3.37 9.67 9.54
CA MET A 1 4.22 10.59 8.75
C MET A 1 3.35 11.71 8.19
N ALA A 2 3.82 12.96 8.15
CA ALA A 2 3.00 14.10 7.73
C ALA A 2 2.83 14.13 6.21
N TYR A 3 1.58 14.21 5.72
CA TYR A 3 1.32 14.53 4.31
C TYR A 3 2.06 15.80 3.92
N PRO A 4 2.57 15.90 2.67
CA PRO A 4 3.12 17.15 2.16
C PRO A 4 2.11 18.29 2.35
N VAL A 5 2.64 19.50 2.53
CA VAL A 5 1.81 20.70 2.70
C VAL A 5 0.86 20.81 1.51
N SER A 6 -0.42 20.74 1.81
CA SER A 6 -1.51 20.67 0.83
C SER A 6 -2.77 21.29 1.41
N SER A 7 -3.69 21.70 0.53
CA SER A 7 -4.98 22.25 0.93
C SER A 7 -5.85 21.19 1.62
N ASP A 8 -6.80 21.63 2.43
CA ASP A 8 -7.74 20.72 3.10
C ASP A 8 -8.56 19.88 2.10
N ALA A 9 -8.87 20.45 0.93
CA ALA A 9 -9.55 19.73 -0.14
C ALA A 9 -8.72 18.53 -0.64
N ILE A 10 -7.41 18.72 -0.85
CA ILE A 10 -6.50 17.66 -1.26
C ILE A 10 -6.37 16.59 -0.16
N ARG A 11 -6.25 17.00 1.10
CA ARG A 11 -6.20 16.06 2.23
C ARG A 11 -7.44 15.18 2.30
N ARG A 12 -8.63 15.78 2.16
CA ARG A 12 -9.91 15.05 2.15
C ARG A 12 -10.02 14.10 0.96
N TYR A 13 -9.58 14.53 -0.22
CA TYR A 13 -9.58 13.70 -1.43
C TYR A 13 -8.72 12.44 -1.23
N PHE A 14 -7.47 12.59 -0.79
CA PHE A 14 -6.59 11.44 -0.55
C PHE A 14 -7.09 10.55 0.60
N ALA A 15 -7.67 11.12 1.66
CA ALA A 15 -8.28 10.34 2.73
C ALA A 15 -9.44 9.46 2.23
N ALA A 16 -10.26 9.98 1.31
CA ALA A 16 -11.34 9.20 0.70
C ALA A 16 -10.80 8.06 -0.18
N LEU A 17 -9.74 8.32 -0.96
CA LEU A 17 -9.07 7.28 -1.75
C LEU A 17 -8.47 6.18 -0.86
N GLU A 18 -7.80 6.56 0.24
CA GLU A 18 -7.18 5.62 1.16
C GLU A 18 -8.23 4.71 1.81
N ALA A 19 -9.34 5.30 2.29
CA ALA A 19 -10.45 4.56 2.87
C ALA A 19 -11.11 3.59 1.86
N GLY A 20 -11.25 4.01 0.60
CA GLY A 20 -11.74 3.14 -0.47
C GLY A 20 -10.78 1.98 -0.75
N ALA A 21 -9.48 2.26 -0.81
CA ALA A 21 -8.46 1.24 -0.99
C ALA A 21 -8.43 0.26 0.19
N ASP A 22 -8.55 0.73 1.44
CA ASP A 22 -8.64 -0.12 2.63
C ASP A 22 -9.84 -1.06 2.56
N ALA A 23 -11.00 -0.58 2.11
CA ALA A 23 -12.17 -1.41 1.92
C ALA A 23 -11.92 -2.54 0.90
N CYS A 24 -11.28 -2.24 -0.23
CA CYS A 24 -10.91 -3.24 -1.23
C CYS A 24 -9.93 -4.29 -0.67
N TYR A 25 -8.89 -3.84 0.06
CA TYR A 25 -7.89 -4.75 0.64
C TYR A 25 -8.48 -5.67 1.71
N ARG A 26 -9.45 -5.21 2.51
CA ARG A 26 -10.17 -6.09 3.45
C ARG A 26 -10.90 -7.23 2.73
N ILE A 27 -11.66 -6.90 1.67
CA ILE A 27 -12.37 -7.90 0.87
C ILE A 27 -11.38 -8.89 0.24
N ALA A 28 -10.29 -8.39 -0.33
CA ALA A 28 -9.27 -9.24 -0.93
C ALA A 28 -8.60 -10.15 0.12
N SER A 29 -8.27 -9.63 1.30
CA SER A 29 -7.69 -10.40 2.41
C SER A 29 -8.64 -11.50 2.89
N ASP A 30 -9.93 -11.19 3.05
CA ASP A 30 -10.96 -12.18 3.38
C ASP A 30 -11.06 -13.27 2.31
N ALA A 31 -10.98 -12.90 1.03
CA ALA A 31 -11.01 -13.86 -0.08
C ALA A 31 -9.77 -14.77 -0.09
N ARG A 32 -8.56 -14.20 0.01
CA ARG A 32 -7.30 -14.97 0.00
C ARG A 32 -7.20 -15.97 1.15
N ARG A 33 -7.66 -15.59 2.35
CA ARG A 33 -7.72 -16.49 3.52
C ARG A 33 -8.55 -17.76 3.31
N ARG A 34 -9.42 -17.79 2.30
CA ARG A 34 -10.22 -18.99 1.99
C ARG A 34 -9.43 -20.09 1.29
N GLY A 35 -8.19 -19.80 0.84
CA GLY A 35 -7.26 -20.82 0.32
C GLY A 35 -7.58 -21.31 -1.10
N PHE A 36 -8.28 -20.51 -1.90
CA PHE A 36 -8.58 -20.83 -3.31
C PHE A 36 -7.51 -20.34 -4.28
N ASP A 37 -6.57 -19.50 -3.82
CA ASP A 37 -5.50 -18.91 -4.60
C ASP A 37 -4.13 -19.42 -4.12
N PRO A 38 -3.04 -19.26 -4.92
CA PRO A 38 -1.69 -19.70 -4.55
C PRO A 38 -1.12 -19.08 -3.26
N SER A 39 -1.67 -17.97 -2.80
CA SER A 39 -1.28 -17.29 -1.56
C SER A 39 -2.50 -16.98 -0.71
N LEU A 40 -2.33 -17.14 0.61
CA LEU A 40 -3.32 -16.79 1.63
C LEU A 40 -3.35 -15.28 1.94
N GLU A 41 -2.40 -14.53 1.39
CA GLU A 41 -2.24 -13.10 1.59
C GLU A 41 -2.40 -12.34 0.26
N VAL A 42 -2.71 -11.05 0.35
CA VAL A 42 -2.77 -10.17 -0.82
C VAL A 42 -1.34 -9.93 -1.31
N GLU A 43 -1.04 -10.35 -2.54
CA GLU A 43 0.31 -10.31 -3.09
C GLU A 43 0.79 -8.92 -3.53
N ILE A 44 -0.14 -7.99 -3.76
CA ILE A 44 0.20 -6.61 -4.17
C ILE A 44 0.19 -5.73 -2.92
N PRO A 45 1.34 -5.33 -2.36
CA PRO A 45 1.40 -4.49 -1.17
C PRO A 45 0.95 -3.05 -1.47
N LYS A 46 0.31 -2.41 -0.47
CA LYS A 46 0.09 -0.95 -0.50
C LYS A 46 1.41 -0.24 -0.26
N THR A 47 1.70 0.78 -1.06
CA THR A 47 2.88 1.64 -0.87
C THR A 47 2.44 3.09 -0.84
N GLN A 48 2.99 3.89 0.08
CA GLN A 48 2.64 5.31 0.19
C GLN A 48 3.32 6.16 -0.87
N ASP A 49 4.53 5.78 -1.28
CA ASP A 49 5.29 6.49 -2.29
C ASP A 49 6.04 5.50 -3.21
N LEU A 50 6.67 6.08 -4.24
CA LEU A 50 7.47 5.34 -5.21
C LEU A 50 8.73 4.77 -4.56
N ALA A 51 9.35 5.49 -3.62
CA ALA A 51 10.57 5.07 -2.95
C ALA A 51 10.37 3.76 -2.18
N SER A 52 9.34 3.73 -1.33
CA SER A 52 8.94 2.54 -0.55
C SER A 52 8.60 1.36 -1.45
N ARG A 53 8.06 1.61 -2.65
CA ARG A 53 7.76 0.56 -3.63
C ARG A 53 9.01 -0.08 -4.20
N VAL A 54 10.04 0.70 -4.50
CA VAL A 54 11.32 0.19 -5.01
C VAL A 54 11.99 -0.66 -3.95
N GLU A 55 12.00 -0.20 -2.69
CA GLU A 55 12.60 -0.95 -1.59
C GLU A 55 11.89 -2.28 -1.33
N GLU A 56 10.54 -2.29 -1.35
CA GLU A 56 9.83 -3.56 -1.15
C GLU A 56 9.97 -4.54 -2.31
N LEU A 57 10.03 -4.04 -3.55
CA LEU A 57 10.27 -4.90 -4.71
C LEU A 57 11.67 -5.51 -4.71
N LEU A 58 12.64 -4.84 -4.10
CA LEU A 58 14.05 -5.24 -4.09
C LEU A 58 14.53 -5.65 -2.68
N ARG A 59 13.61 -6.01 -1.78
CA ARG A 59 13.92 -6.33 -0.37
C ARG A 59 15.00 -7.41 -0.19
N ASP A 60 15.14 -8.32 -1.15
CA ASP A 60 16.14 -9.39 -1.13
C ASP A 60 17.58 -8.90 -1.45
N TRP A 61 17.74 -7.62 -1.80
CA TRP A 61 18.99 -7.01 -2.27
C TRP A 61 19.57 -5.95 -1.31
N ASP A 62 19.08 -5.92 -0.07
CA ASP A 62 19.56 -5.00 1.00
C ASP A 62 19.56 -3.52 0.60
N VAL A 63 18.47 -3.08 -0.05
CA VAL A 63 18.32 -1.70 -0.57
C VAL A 63 17.60 -0.74 0.38
N ALA A 64 17.45 -1.11 1.66
CA ALA A 64 16.71 -0.30 2.63
C ALA A 64 17.37 1.08 2.83
N GLY A 65 16.58 2.15 2.66
CA GLY A 65 17.05 3.54 2.75
C GLY A 65 17.82 4.05 1.53
N VAL A 66 17.90 3.26 0.45
CA VAL A 66 18.52 3.67 -0.82
C VAL A 66 17.59 4.59 -1.60
N ALA A 67 16.28 4.32 -1.57
CA ALA A 67 15.29 5.15 -2.25
C ALA A 67 14.89 6.33 -1.35
N ARG A 68 14.80 7.53 -1.92
CA ARG A 68 14.45 8.77 -1.21
C ARG A 68 13.34 9.52 -1.92
#